data_AF-A0AAN4EYG5-F1
#
_entry.id   AF-A0AAN4EYG5-F1
#
_cell.length_a   1.000
_cell.length_b   1.000
_cell.length_c   1.000
_cell.angle_alpha   90.00
_cell.angle_beta   90.00
_cell.angle_gamma   90.00
#
_symmetry.space_group_name_H-M   'P 1'
#
loop_
_entity.id
_entity.type
_entity.pdbx_description
1 polymer ?
#
loop_
_entity_poly.entity_id
_entity_poly.type
_entity_poly.pdbx_seq_one_letter_code
_entity_poly.pdbx_strand_id
1 'polypeptide(L)'
;MKTQPATISRAVKPCLSPVAVCQMLLTRLLEQHYGLTLNDTPFSDETVIKEHIDAGITQADAVNFLVDKYELVRIDRRGFSWQEQSPYLRAVDILRARRTIGLLRRSLNDAVL
;
A
#
# COMPACT_ATOMS: atom_id res chain seq x y z
N MET A 1 43.54 -17.15 -25.32
CA MET A 1 43.01 -15.97 -24.61
C MET A 1 42.05 -16.47 -23.53
N LYS A 2 42.36 -16.28 -22.24
CA LYS A 2 41.52 -16.70 -21.12
C LYS A 2 40.69 -15.50 -20.66
N THR A 3 39.37 -15.58 -20.73
CA THR A 3 38.45 -14.60 -20.14
C THR A 3 38.15 -15.00 -18.70
N GLN A 4 38.52 -14.15 -17.75
CA GLN A 4 38.09 -14.27 -16.36
C GLN A 4 36.64 -13.78 -16.24
N PRO A 5 35.75 -14.50 -15.54
CA PRO A 5 34.45 -13.96 -15.20
C PRO A 5 34.60 -13.01 -14.01
N ALA A 6 34.38 -11.72 -14.25
CA ALA A 6 34.24 -10.73 -13.20
C ALA A 6 32.97 -11.03 -12.40
N THR A 7 33.14 -11.39 -11.12
CA THR A 7 32.05 -11.54 -10.16
C THR A 7 31.44 -10.17 -9.88
N ILE A 8 30.39 -9.81 -10.63
CA ILE A 8 29.54 -8.67 -10.30
C ILE A 8 28.67 -9.11 -9.12
N SER A 9 29.12 -8.79 -7.91
CA SER A 9 28.32 -8.91 -6.70
C SER A 9 27.22 -7.85 -6.74
N ARG A 10 26.11 -8.18 -7.41
CA ARG A 10 24.90 -7.36 -7.43
C ARG A 10 24.29 -7.45 -6.04
N ALA A 11 24.49 -6.42 -5.22
CA ALA A 11 23.78 -6.25 -3.97
C ALA A 11 22.27 -6.44 -4.20
N VAL A 12 21.74 -7.57 -3.73
CA VAL A 12 20.33 -7.87 -3.78
C VAL A 12 19.67 -6.93 -2.79
N LYS A 13 19.02 -5.87 -3.27
CA LYS A 13 18.11 -5.08 -2.44
C LYS A 13 17.13 -6.08 -1.83
N PRO A 14 16.93 -6.11 -0.50
CA PRO A 14 15.93 -6.99 0.08
C PRO A 14 14.58 -6.62 -0.53
N CYS A 15 14.06 -7.50 -1.39
CA CYS A 15 12.71 -7.38 -1.91
C CYS A 15 11.77 -7.67 -0.73
N LEU A 16 10.94 -6.70 -0.35
CA LEU A 16 9.92 -6.92 0.66
C LEU A 16 9.00 -8.07 0.22
N SER A 17 8.56 -8.89 1.18
CA SER A 17 7.59 -9.94 0.88
C SER A 17 6.26 -9.33 0.42
N PRO A 18 5.46 -10.02 -0.42
CA PRO A 18 4.15 -9.53 -0.81
C PRO A 18 3.26 -9.18 0.38
N VAL A 19 3.30 -9.97 1.45
CA VAL A 19 2.59 -9.73 2.71
C VAL A 19 3.05 -8.42 3.36
N ALA A 20 4.36 -8.20 3.50
CA ALA A 20 4.90 -6.98 4.09
C ALA A 20 4.51 -5.74 3.28
N VAL A 21 4.57 -5.82 1.94
CA VAL A 21 4.12 -4.73 1.06
C VAL A 21 2.64 -4.42 1.26
N CYS A 22 1.80 -5.45 1.39
CA CYS A 22 0.38 -5.30 1.66
C CYS A 22 0.11 -4.67 3.03
N GLN A 23 0.77 -5.13 4.09
CA GLN A 23 0.66 -4.55 5.44
C GLN A 23 1.02 -3.06 5.46
N MET A 24 2.12 -2.69 4.80
CA MET A 24 2.53 -1.29 4.72
C MET A 24 1.49 -0.43 3.98
N LEU A 25 0.91 -0.95 2.90
CA LEU A 25 -0.14 -0.25 2.16
C LEU A 25 -1.42 -0.10 2.98
N LEU A 26 -1.89 -1.19 3.59
CA LEU A 26 -3.08 -1.20 4.45
C LEU A 26 -2.92 -0.24 5.62
N THR A 27 -1.78 -0.28 6.31
CA THR A 27 -1.47 0.63 7.40
C THR A 27 -1.64 2.09 6.96
N ARG A 28 -1.06 2.48 5.81
CA ARG A 28 -1.18 3.86 5.32
C ARG A 28 -2.60 4.22 4.91
N LEU A 29 -3.33 3.31 4.26
CA LEU A 29 -4.69 3.58 3.81
C LEU A 29 -5.65 3.74 5.00
N LEU A 30 -5.54 2.87 6.00
CA LEU A 30 -6.37 2.87 7.20
C LEU A 30 -6.09 4.11 8.05
N GLU A 31 -4.81 4.38 8.34
CA GLU A 31 -4.38 5.51 9.16
C GLU A 31 -4.81 6.84 8.52
N GLN A 32 -4.54 7.00 7.23
CA GLN A 32 -4.81 8.25 6.53
C GLN A 32 -6.31 8.49 6.36
N HIS A 33 -7.07 7.49 5.91
CA HIS A 33 -8.45 7.72 5.47
C HIS A 33 -9.49 7.47 6.55
N TYR A 34 -9.21 6.64 7.56
CA TYR A 34 -10.19 6.24 8.58
C TYR A 34 -9.67 6.40 10.01
N GLY A 35 -8.39 6.75 10.21
CA GLY A 35 -7.80 6.90 11.54
C GLY A 35 -7.64 5.57 12.28
N LEU A 36 -7.62 4.45 11.56
CA LEU A 36 -7.47 3.11 12.12
C LEU A 36 -6.02 2.65 12.02
N THR A 37 -5.57 1.87 12.99
CA THR A 37 -4.31 1.12 12.89
C THR A 37 -4.57 -0.25 12.28
N LEU A 38 -3.51 -0.91 11.80
CA LEU A 38 -3.64 -2.27 11.25
C LEU A 38 -4.18 -3.27 12.31
N ASN A 39 -3.82 -3.05 13.59
CA ASN A 39 -4.22 -3.87 14.73
C ASN A 39 -5.72 -3.79 15.05
N ASP A 40 -6.38 -2.70 14.64
CA ASP A 40 -7.83 -2.55 14.79
C ASP A 40 -8.61 -3.33 13.72
N THR A 41 -7.90 -4.01 12.81
CA THR A 41 -8.49 -4.71 11.67
C THR A 41 -8.06 -6.18 11.60
N PRO A 42 -8.82 -7.03 10.90
CA PRO A 42 -8.41 -8.41 10.62
C PRO A 42 -7.09 -8.55 9.86
N PHE A 43 -6.60 -7.46 9.24
CA PHE A 43 -5.33 -7.47 8.50
C PHE A 43 -4.08 -7.44 9.40
N SER A 44 -4.24 -7.39 10.72
CA SER A 44 -3.14 -7.66 11.64
C SER A 44 -2.66 -9.12 11.56
N ASP A 45 -3.53 -10.04 11.12
CA ASP A 45 -3.18 -11.42 10.85
C ASP A 45 -2.61 -11.58 9.42
N GLU A 46 -1.37 -12.06 9.33
CA GLU A 46 -0.70 -12.32 8.05
C GLU A 46 -1.42 -13.37 7.20
N THR A 47 -2.13 -14.31 7.82
CA THR A 47 -2.87 -15.36 7.11
C THR A 47 -4.01 -14.76 6.30
N VAL A 48 -4.75 -13.82 6.88
CA VAL A 48 -5.83 -13.07 6.20
C VAL A 48 -5.25 -12.31 5.00
N ILE A 49 -4.10 -11.66 5.16
CA ILE A 49 -3.45 -10.95 4.05
C ILE A 49 -3.04 -11.92 2.94
N LYS A 50 -2.49 -13.07 3.30
CA LYS A 50 -2.07 -14.09 2.33
C LYS A 50 -3.26 -14.63 1.53
N GLU A 51 -4.37 -14.91 2.18
CA GLU A 51 -5.61 -15.34 1.52
C GLU A 51 -6.13 -14.29 0.53
N HIS A 52 -6.08 -13.00 0.89
CA HIS A 52 -6.46 -11.92 -0.02
C HIS A 52 -5.54 -11.84 -1.23
N ILE A 53 -4.23 -12.02 -1.04
CA ILE A 53 -3.25 -12.08 -2.13
C ILE A 53 -3.54 -13.27 -3.04
N ASP A 54 -3.74 -14.46 -2.48
CA ASP A 54 -3.98 -15.70 -3.22
C ASP A 54 -5.32 -15.66 -3.98
N ALA A 55 -6.33 -14.99 -3.42
CA ALA A 55 -7.60 -14.72 -4.07
C ALA A 55 -7.56 -13.56 -5.09
N GLY A 56 -6.44 -12.84 -5.19
CA GLY A 56 -6.28 -11.69 -6.10
C GLY A 56 -7.09 -10.46 -5.71
N ILE A 57 -7.50 -10.33 -4.45
CA ILE A 57 -8.28 -9.19 -3.94
C ILE A 57 -7.39 -7.95 -3.88
N THR A 58 -7.88 -6.83 -4.41
CA THR A 58 -7.12 -5.59 -4.37
C THR A 58 -7.13 -4.95 -2.98
N GLN A 59 -6.11 -4.16 -2.67
CA GLN A 59 -6.05 -3.41 -1.41
C GLN A 59 -7.22 -2.42 -1.24
N ALA A 60 -7.77 -1.91 -2.34
CA ALA A 60 -8.96 -1.06 -2.28
C ALA A 60 -10.19 -1.87 -1.90
N ASP A 61 -10.41 -3.02 -2.54
CA ASP A 61 -11.58 -3.87 -2.29
C ASP A 61 -11.56 -4.44 -0.87
N ALA A 62 -10.38 -4.84 -0.39
CA ALA A 62 -10.19 -5.33 0.98
C ALA A 62 -10.59 -4.28 2.03
N VAL A 63 -10.18 -3.02 1.85
CA VAL A 63 -10.57 -1.93 2.76
C VAL A 63 -12.04 -1.53 2.54
N ASN A 64 -12.52 -1.49 1.30
CA ASN A 64 -13.91 -1.17 0.98
C ASN A 64 -14.88 -2.19 1.58
N PHE A 65 -14.48 -3.46 1.67
CA PHE A 65 -15.23 -4.46 2.41
C PHE A 65 -15.34 -4.13 3.91
N LEU A 66 -14.28 -3.60 4.53
CA LEU A 66 -14.36 -3.11 5.92
C LEU A 66 -15.26 -1.88 6.03
N VAL A 67 -15.23 -0.99 5.03
CA VAL A 67 -16.14 0.17 4.96
C VAL A 67 -17.58 -0.28 4.97
N ASP A 68 -17.95 -1.28 4.16
CA ASP A 68 -19.31 -1.83 4.16
C ASP A 68 -19.65 -2.54 5.46
N LYS A 69 -18.72 -3.37 5.98
CA LYS A 69 -18.97 -4.20 7.16
C LYS A 69 -19.11 -3.41 8.46
N TYR A 70 -18.36 -2.31 8.59
CA TYR A 70 -18.29 -1.52 9.82
C TYR A 70 -18.74 -0.07 9.63
N GLU A 71 -19.35 0.25 8.48
CA GLU A 71 -19.88 1.58 8.14
C GLU A 71 -18.83 2.70 8.34
N LEU A 72 -17.59 2.43 7.91
CA LEU A 72 -16.48 3.35 8.15
C LEU A 72 -16.67 4.67 7.40
N VAL A 73 -16.44 5.78 8.09
CA VAL A 73 -16.51 7.13 7.52
C VAL A 73 -15.11 7.68 7.28
N ARG A 74 -14.90 8.29 6.11
CA ARG A 74 -13.62 8.94 5.78
C ARG A 74 -13.39 10.21 6.59
N ILE A 75 -12.16 10.37 7.07
CA ILE A 75 -11.73 11.53 7.88
C ILE A 75 -10.78 12.49 7.15
N ASP A 76 -10.17 12.06 6.05
CA ASP A 76 -9.12 12.81 5.36
C ASP A 76 -9.64 13.95 4.47
N ARG A 77 -10.94 13.93 4.15
CA ARG A 77 -11.58 14.96 3.34
C ARG A 77 -12.29 15.98 4.22
N ARG A 78 -11.53 16.87 4.84
CA ARG A 78 -12.07 18.09 5.44
C ARG A 78 -12.05 19.22 4.41
N GLY A 79 -13.21 19.51 3.80
CA GLY A 79 -13.42 20.60 2.86
C GLY A 79 -14.91 20.92 2.69
N PHE A 80 -15.23 22.14 2.24
CA PHE A 80 -16.60 22.66 2.03
C PHE A 80 -17.31 22.01 0.81
N SER A 81 -17.37 20.68 0.74
CA SER A 81 -18.28 20.03 -0.21
C SER A 81 -19.63 19.87 0.46
N TRP A 82 -20.64 20.57 -0.05
CA TRP A 82 -22.04 20.36 0.30
C TRP A 82 -22.57 18.99 -0.17
N GLN A 83 -21.75 18.20 -0.87
CA GLN A 83 -22.06 16.82 -1.27
C GLN A 83 -21.54 15.80 -0.26
N GLU A 84 -22.35 14.77 -0.02
CA GLU A 84 -21.98 13.56 0.71
C GLU A 84 -20.73 12.93 0.06
N GLN A 85 -19.65 12.80 0.84
CA GLN A 85 -18.40 12.23 0.37
C GLN A 85 -18.50 10.71 0.41
N SER A 86 -18.21 10.05 -0.71
CA SER A 86 -18.16 8.60 -0.76
C SER A 86 -17.14 8.04 0.24
N PRO A 87 -17.51 7.06 1.08
CA PRO A 87 -16.60 6.49 2.06
C PRO A 87 -15.54 5.59 1.40
N TYR A 88 -15.80 5.04 0.21
CA TYR A 88 -14.92 4.05 -0.42
C TYR A 88 -13.59 4.58 -0.93
N LEU A 89 -12.53 3.78 -0.81
CA LEU A 89 -11.23 3.95 -1.45
C LEU A 89 -11.32 3.92 -2.97
N ARG A 90 -10.56 4.83 -3.60
CA ARG A 90 -10.42 4.93 -5.06
C ARG A 90 -8.99 4.59 -5.47
N ALA A 91 -8.81 4.26 -6.75
CA ALA A 91 -7.48 3.94 -7.29
C ALA A 91 -6.42 5.03 -7.04
N VAL A 92 -6.82 6.31 -7.01
CA VAL A 92 -5.92 7.44 -6.70
C VAL A 92 -5.36 7.37 -5.28
N ASP A 93 -6.13 6.85 -4.32
CA ASP A 93 -5.71 6.71 -2.93
C ASP A 93 -4.63 5.63 -2.83
N ILE A 94 -4.81 4.51 -3.55
CA ILE A 94 -3.81 3.42 -3.66
C ILE A 94 -2.51 3.94 -4.29
N LEU A 95 -2.61 4.69 -5.39
CA LEU A 95 -1.44 5.27 -6.05
C LEU A 95 -0.69 6.24 -5.13
N ARG A 96 -1.42 7.04 -4.34
CA ARG A 96 -0.81 7.98 -3.38
C ARG A 96 -0.10 7.23 -2.25
N ALA A 97 -0.73 6.21 -1.67
CA ALA A 97 -0.13 5.37 -0.64
C ALA A 97 1.16 4.68 -1.13
N ARG A 98 1.14 4.11 -2.35
CA ARG A 98 2.33 3.51 -2.97
C ARG A 98 3.49 4.50 -3.15
N ARG A 99 3.19 5.76 -3.49
CA ARG A 99 4.21 6.82 -3.59
C ARG A 99 4.79 7.17 -2.21
N THR A 100 3.94 7.33 -1.20
CA THR A 100 4.36 7.67 0.17
C THR A 100 5.27 6.61 0.78
N ILE A 101 5.03 5.33 0.48
CA ILE A 101 5.85 4.21 0.98
C ILE A 101 7.13 4.00 0.14
N GLY A 102 7.30 4.74 -0.96
CA GLY A 102 8.47 4.58 -1.85
C GLY A 102 8.42 3.32 -2.72
N LEU A 103 7.23 2.70 -2.86
CA LEU A 103 7.01 1.57 -3.78
C LEU A 103 6.95 2.03 -5.24
N LEU A 104 6.63 3.30 -5.50
CA LEU A 104 6.90 3.92 -6.80
C LEU A 104 8.37 4.38 -6.85
N ARG A 105 9.12 3.85 -7.82
CA ARG A 105 10.50 4.22 -8.12
C ARG A 105 10.62 5.75 -8.21
N ARG A 106 11.37 6.36 -7.29
CA ARG A 106 11.83 7.74 -7.42
C ARG A 106 12.85 7.77 -8.57
N SER A 107 12.40 7.96 -9.82
CA SER A 107 13.32 8.46 -10.85
C SER A 107 13.48 9.95 -10.59
N LEU A 108 14.39 10.30 -9.68
CA LEU A 108 15.02 11.60 -9.75
C LEU A 108 16.37 11.35 -10.36
N ASN A 109 16.58 12.03 -11.48
CA ASN A 109 17.85 12.15 -12.15
C ASN A 109 18.87 12.60 -11.10
N ASP A 110 19.80 11.72 -10.74
CA ASP A 110 21.11 12.13 -10.22
C ASP A 110 21.89 12.73 -11.38
N ALA A 111 21.41 13.87 -11.88
CA ALA A 111 22.17 14.78 -12.72
C ALA A 111 22.86 15.77 -11.76
N VAL A 112 23.91 15.28 -11.10
CA VAL A 112 24.98 16.12 -10.57
C VAL A 112 26.23 15.71 -11.33
N LEU A 113 26.49 16.43 -12.42
CA LEU A 113 27.83 16.74 -12.91
C LEU A 113 27.83 18.23 -13.27
#